data_AF-A0A6P1A6M5-F1
#
_entry.id   AF-A0A6P1A6M5-F1
#
_cell.length_a   1.000
_cell.length_b   1.000
_cell.length_c   1.000
_cell.angle_alpha   90.00
_cell.angle_beta   90.00
_cell.angle_gamma   90.00
#
_symmetry.space_group_name_H-M   'P 1'
#
loop_
_entity.id
_entity.type
_entity.pdbx_description
1 polymer ?
#
loop_
_entity_poly.entity_id
_entity_poly.type
_entity_poly.pdbx_seq_one_letter_code
_entity_poly.pdbx_strand_id
1 'polypeptide(L)'
;MTPMVLNLTWSGLLVISAYLLGSLPTGYLAGRWLKDIDIREHGSGSTGATNILRTVGKGPAVVVLLIDALKGAAAISLVNGFYTLTQVSLLPETWQPWLVALAAFAAIFGHSKSIWL
;
A
#
# COMPACT_ATOMS: atom_id res chain seq x y z
N MET A 1 -8.93 -28.30 8.92
CA MET A 1 -7.58 -27.73 8.69
C MET A 1 -6.83 -27.73 10.01
N THR A 2 -5.54 -28.01 10.02
CA THR A 2 -4.73 -27.91 11.24
C THR A 2 -4.53 -26.44 11.62
N PRO A 3 -4.31 -26.11 12.91
CA PRO A 3 -4.06 -24.73 13.36
C PRO A 3 -2.93 -24.03 12.60
N MET A 4 -1.90 -24.79 12.20
CA MET A 4 -0.78 -24.29 11.41
C MET A 4 -1.23 -23.76 10.04
N VAL A 5 -2.10 -24.48 9.33
CA VAL A 5 -2.55 -24.05 7.99
C VAL A 5 -3.37 -22.78 8.11
N LEU A 6 -4.25 -22.68 9.11
CA LEU A 6 -5.07 -21.48 9.33
C LEU A 6 -4.21 -20.23 9.60
N ASN A 7 -3.17 -20.37 10.44
CA ASN A 7 -2.26 -19.27 10.76
C ASN A 7 -1.48 -18.77 9.54
N LEU A 8 -1.00 -19.68 8.70
CA LEU A 8 -0.32 -19.35 7.46
C LEU A 8 -1.28 -18.67 6.46
N THR A 9 -2.52 -19.15 6.36
CA THR A 9 -3.54 -18.54 5.50
C THR A 9 -3.80 -17.08 5.91
N TRP A 10 -4.03 -16.81 7.19
CA TRP A 10 -4.25 -15.43 7.66
C TRP A 10 -3.04 -14.52 7.46
N SER A 11 -1.83 -15.04 7.75
CA SER A 11 -0.59 -14.29 7.52
C SER A 11 -0.44 -13.91 6.03
N GLY A 12 -0.71 -14.87 5.13
CA GLY A 12 -0.70 -14.62 3.69
C GLY A 12 -1.74 -13.60 3.26
N LEU A 13 -2.98 -13.70 3.76
CA LEU A 13 -4.04 -12.73 3.47
C LEU A 13 -3.66 -11.32 3.89
N LEU A 14 -3.07 -11.14 5.07
CA LEU A 14 -2.61 -9.83 5.54
C LEU A 14 -1.55 -9.21 4.61
N VAL A 15 -0.58 -10.02 4.16
CA VAL A 15 0.47 -9.56 3.23
C VAL A 15 -0.12 -9.20 1.87
N ILE A 16 -1.05 -10.02 1.35
CA ILE A 16 -1.76 -9.73 0.09
C ILE A 16 -2.57 -8.44 0.22
N SER A 17 -3.32 -8.26 1.32
CA SER A 17 -4.07 -7.03 1.58
C SER A 17 -3.15 -5.81 1.65
N ALA A 18 -1.99 -5.92 2.29
CA ALA A 18 -1.00 -4.84 2.32
C ALA A 18 -0.47 -4.49 0.92
N TYR A 19 -0.19 -5.49 0.07
CA TYR A 19 0.17 -5.28 -1.33
C TYR A 19 -0.93 -4.56 -2.11
N LEU A 20 -2.20 -4.98 -1.97
CA LEU A 20 -3.33 -4.37 -2.66
C LEU A 20 -3.55 -2.92 -2.24
N LEU A 21 -3.45 -2.63 -0.94
CA LEU A 21 -3.51 -1.27 -0.39
C LEU A 21 -2.37 -0.40 -0.93
N GLY A 22 -1.13 -0.90 -0.92
CA GLY A 22 0.02 -0.20 -1.47
C GLY A 22 -0.10 0.07 -2.98
N SER A 23 -0.75 -0.84 -3.70
CA SER A 23 -0.93 -0.77 -5.15
C SER A 23 -1.85 0.35 -5.61
N LEU A 24 -2.66 0.96 -4.74
CA LEU A 24 -3.61 2.01 -5.15
C LEU A 24 -2.91 3.14 -5.95
N PRO A 25 -3.32 3.39 -7.21
CA PRO A 25 -2.60 4.27 -8.13
C PRO A 25 -3.03 5.73 -7.95
N THR A 26 -2.82 6.27 -6.76
CA THR A 26 -3.26 7.61 -6.30
C THR A 26 -2.92 8.74 -7.27
N GLY A 27 -1.67 8.82 -7.74
CA GLY A 27 -1.28 9.86 -8.69
C GLY A 27 -1.95 9.69 -10.05
N TYR A 28 -2.05 8.45 -10.56
CA TYR A 28 -2.75 8.20 -11.83
C TYR A 28 -4.20 8.67 -11.75
N LEU A 29 -4.90 8.32 -10.66
CA LEU A 29 -6.26 8.78 -10.40
C LEU A 29 -6.33 10.31 -10.31
N ALA A 30 -5.37 10.96 -9.65
CA ALA A 30 -5.32 12.41 -9.55
C ALA A 30 -5.20 13.09 -10.93
N GLY A 31 -4.33 12.61 -11.82
CA GLY A 31 -4.23 13.17 -13.17
C GLY A 31 -5.48 12.91 -14.01
N ARG A 32 -6.04 11.69 -13.91
CA ARG A 32 -7.24 11.33 -14.65
C ARG A 32 -8.45 12.14 -14.20
N TRP A 33 -8.65 12.34 -12.90
CA TRP A 33 -9.83 13.03 -12.37
C TRP A 33 -9.72 14.56 -12.40
N LEU A 34 -8.53 15.13 -12.25
CA LEU A 34 -8.36 16.58 -12.14
C LEU A 34 -8.01 17.27 -13.46
N LYS A 35 -7.43 16.54 -14.40
CA LYS A 35 -6.94 17.09 -15.68
C LYS A 35 -7.32 16.25 -16.90
N ASP A 36 -8.00 15.11 -16.71
CA ASP A 36 -8.36 14.17 -17.78
C ASP A 36 -7.16 13.65 -18.60
N ILE A 37 -5.98 13.57 -17.98
CA ILE A 37 -4.75 13.10 -18.62
C ILE A 37 -4.30 11.75 -18.07
N ASP A 38 -3.64 10.93 -18.89
CA ASP A 38 -2.78 9.85 -18.40
C ASP A 38 -1.43 10.43 -17.99
N ILE A 39 -1.13 10.46 -16.69
CA ILE A 39 0.11 11.04 -16.17
C ILE A 39 1.36 10.27 -16.60
N ARG A 40 1.22 9.02 -17.06
CA ARG A 40 2.35 8.20 -17.54
C ARG A 40 2.90 8.73 -18.86
N GLU A 41 2.10 9.49 -19.58
CA GLU A 41 2.47 10.14 -20.85
C GLU A 41 2.97 11.59 -20.63
N HIS A 42 2.98 12.08 -19.39
CA HIS A 42 3.28 13.47 -19.07
C HIS A 42 4.40 13.60 -18.02
N GLY A 43 5.15 14.70 -18.09
CA GLY A 43 6.22 15.01 -17.15
C GLY A 43 7.32 13.96 -17.15
N SER A 44 7.56 13.30 -16.01
CA SER A 44 8.53 12.20 -15.91
C SER A 44 7.95 10.81 -16.21
N GLY A 45 6.65 10.71 -16.52
CA GLY A 45 5.93 9.45 -16.72
C GLY A 45 5.72 8.60 -15.46
N SER A 46 6.15 9.08 -14.28
CA SER A 46 5.96 8.39 -13.00
C SER A 46 4.57 8.67 -12.44
N THR A 47 4.03 7.72 -11.66
CA THR A 47 2.75 7.92 -10.96
C THR A 47 2.87 8.62 -9.60
N GLY A 48 4.07 9.00 -9.19
CA GLY A 48 4.32 9.61 -7.88
C GLY A 48 3.94 11.10 -7.78
N ALA A 49 3.87 11.58 -6.54
CA ALA A 49 3.54 12.97 -6.21
C ALA A 49 4.40 14.03 -6.94
N THR A 50 5.68 13.74 -7.18
CA THR A 50 6.58 14.67 -7.89
C THR A 50 6.16 14.87 -9.35
N ASN A 51 5.64 13.83 -10.02
CA ASN A 51 5.14 14.01 -11.38
C ASN A 51 3.84 14.81 -11.37
N ILE A 52 2.94 14.52 -10.42
CA ILE A 52 1.71 15.31 -10.19
C ILE A 52 2.01 16.77 -9.90
N LEU A 53 3.07 17.06 -9.15
CA LEU A 53 3.50 18.43 -8.89
C LEU A 53 3.84 19.19 -10.18
N ARG A 54 4.47 18.50 -11.15
CA ARG A 54 4.87 19.07 -12.44
C ARG A 54 3.71 19.18 -13.42
N THR A 55 2.79 18.21 -13.43
CA THR A 55 1.76 18.08 -14.48
C THR A 55 0.39 18.59 -14.06
N VAL A 56 0.03 18.47 -12.78
CA VAL A 56 -1.31 18.81 -12.26
C VAL A 56 -1.26 20.03 -11.34
N GLY A 57 -0.34 20.05 -10.38
CA GLY A 57 -0.10 21.19 -9.48
C GLY A 57 0.22 20.82 -8.02
N LYS A 58 0.55 21.84 -7.21
CA LYS A 58 1.02 21.70 -5.82
C LYS A 58 -0.02 21.06 -4.89
N GLY A 59 -1.27 21.51 -4.92
CA GLY A 59 -2.34 20.98 -4.05
C GLY A 59 -2.53 19.47 -4.24
N PRO A 60 -2.79 19.01 -5.47
CA PRO A 60 -2.92 17.58 -5.76
C PRO A 60 -1.67 16.76 -5.42
N ALA A 61 -0.47 17.31 -5.63
CA ALA A 61 0.77 16.62 -5.27
C ALA A 61 0.90 16.36 -3.77
N VAL A 62 0.54 17.33 -2.92
CA VAL A 62 0.55 17.14 -1.46
C VAL A 62 -0.44 16.06 -1.05
N VAL A 63 -1.65 16.07 -1.62
CA VAL A 63 -2.66 15.05 -1.34
C VAL A 63 -2.18 13.66 -1.75
N VAL A 64 -1.61 13.51 -2.95
CA VAL A 64 -1.06 12.22 -3.42
C VAL A 64 0.05 11.74 -2.49
N LEU A 65 0.98 12.62 -2.11
CA LEU A 65 2.07 12.28 -1.19
C LEU A 65 1.53 11.78 0.16
N LEU A 66 0.53 12.48 0.72
CA LEU A 66 -0.09 12.09 1.98
C LEU A 66 -0.78 10.73 1.87
N ILE A 67 -1.56 10.47 0.81
CA ILE A 67 -2.23 9.19 0.63
C ILE A 67 -1.19 8.06 0.43
N ASP A 68 -0.12 8.31 -0.32
CA ASP A 68 0.95 7.33 -0.55
C ASP A 68 1.75 7.01 0.71
N ALA A 69 1.92 7.97 1.62
CA ALA A 69 2.48 7.71 2.95
C ALA A 69 1.48 6.94 3.83
N LEU A 70 0.21 7.34 3.81
CA LEU A 70 -0.85 6.75 4.62
C LEU A 70 -1.12 5.29 4.26
N LYS A 71 -1.07 4.89 2.99
CA LYS A 71 -1.23 3.47 2.62
C LYS A 71 -0.10 2.59 3.17
N GLY A 72 1.12 3.11 3.26
CA GLY A 72 2.24 2.40 3.90
C GLY A 72 2.02 2.24 5.41
N ALA A 73 1.60 3.32 6.08
CA ALA A 73 1.22 3.27 7.50
C ALA A 73 0.02 2.34 7.75
N ALA A 74 -0.96 2.33 6.82
CA ALA A 74 -2.13 1.46 6.88
C ALA A 74 -1.74 -0.01 6.72
N ALA A 75 -0.79 -0.35 5.86
CA ALA A 75 -0.28 -1.72 5.72
C ALA A 75 0.35 -2.25 7.01
N ILE A 76 1.14 -1.41 7.71
CA ILE A 76 1.70 -1.75 9.03
C ILE A 76 0.59 -1.89 10.07
N SER A 77 -0.34 -0.94 10.09
CA SER A 77 -1.46 -0.90 11.04
C SER A 77 -2.43 -2.06 10.82
N LEU A 78 -2.57 -2.56 9.60
CA LEU A 78 -3.40 -3.72 9.27
C LEU A 78 -2.95 -4.95 10.05
N VAL A 79 -1.64 -5.24 10.04
CA VAL A 79 -1.08 -6.38 10.76
C VAL A 79 -1.21 -6.17 12.27
N ASN A 80 -0.73 -5.04 12.80
CA ASN A 80 -0.78 -4.78 14.24
C ASN A 80 -2.22 -4.74 14.78
N GLY A 81 -3.13 -4.15 14.01
CA GLY A 81 -4.56 -4.08 14.30
C GLY A 81 -5.19 -5.48 14.32
N PHE A 82 -4.82 -6.37 13.38
CA PHE A 82 -5.30 -7.75 13.40
C PHE A 82 -4.94 -8.47 14.71
N TYR A 83 -3.66 -8.42 15.13
CA TYR A 83 -3.24 -9.03 16.40
C TYR A 83 -3.96 -8.40 17.61
N THR A 84 -4.11 -7.07 17.62
CA THR A 84 -4.74 -6.33 18.73
C THR A 84 -6.24 -6.64 18.84
N LEU A 85 -6.95 -6.69 17.72
CA LEU A 85 -8.41 -6.84 17.70
C LEU A 85 -8.86 -8.29 17.86
N THR A 86 -8.10 -9.24 17.29
CA THR A 86 -8.50 -10.66 17.29
C THR A 86 -7.91 -11.43 18.47
N GLN A 87 -6.83 -10.93 19.09
CA GLN A 87 -6.04 -11.65 20.09
C GLN A 87 -5.53 -13.02 19.59
N VAL A 88 -5.49 -13.22 18.26
CA VAL A 88 -5.00 -14.44 17.63
C VAL A 88 -3.51 -14.29 17.36
N SER A 89 -2.71 -15.15 17.98
CA SER A 89 -1.29 -15.28 17.67
C SER A 89 -1.10 -16.15 16.42
N LEU A 90 -0.86 -15.50 15.27
CA LEU A 90 -0.58 -16.21 14.02
C LEU A 90 0.84 -16.79 13.99
N LEU A 91 1.79 -16.05 14.57
CA LEU A 91 3.21 -16.40 14.66
C LEU A 91 3.69 -16.19 16.11
N PRO A 92 4.80 -16.83 16.52
CA PRO A 92 5.45 -16.50 17.79
C PRO A 92 5.67 -14.99 17.92
N GLU A 93 5.58 -14.44 19.12
CA GLU A 93 5.68 -12.99 19.34
C GLU A 93 7.00 -12.39 18.81
N THR A 94 8.09 -13.16 18.91
CA THR A 94 9.40 -12.79 18.34
C THR A 94 9.41 -12.72 16.82
N TRP A 95 8.43 -13.34 16.15
CA TRP A 95 8.28 -13.38 14.70
C TRP A 95 7.26 -12.36 14.15
N GLN A 96 6.38 -11.83 15.00
CA GLN A 96 5.39 -10.82 14.58
C GLN A 96 6.01 -9.59 13.88
N PRO A 97 7.14 -9.01 14.34
CA PRO A 97 7.76 -7.87 13.66
C PRO A 97 8.16 -8.17 12.21
N TRP A 98 8.54 -9.41 11.91
CA TRP A 98 8.88 -9.82 10.55
C TRP A 98 7.68 -9.87 9.63
N LEU A 99 6.49 -10.25 10.13
CA LEU A 99 5.26 -10.20 9.36
C LEU A 99 4.84 -8.74 9.06
N VAL A 100 5.01 -7.84 10.04
CA VAL A 100 4.79 -6.40 9.84
C VAL A 100 5.74 -5.84 8.79
N ALA A 101 7.04 -6.17 8.88
CA ALA A 101 8.04 -5.77 7.89
C ALA A 101 7.69 -6.30 6.50
N LEU A 102 7.27 -7.57 6.40
CA LEU A 102 6.85 -8.18 5.13
C LEU A 102 5.63 -7.46 4.53
N ALA A 103 4.64 -7.09 5.35
CA ALA A 103 3.50 -6.29 4.90
C ALA A 103 3.92 -4.89 4.41
N ALA A 104 4.86 -4.23 5.10
CA ALA A 104 5.40 -2.94 4.66
C ALA A 104 6.15 -3.06 3.32
N PHE A 105 6.98 -4.09 3.15
CA PHE A 105 7.64 -4.39 1.88
C PHE A 105 6.63 -4.68 0.77
N ALA A 106 5.59 -5.45 1.07
CA ALA A 106 4.52 -5.75 0.12
C ALA A 106 3.80 -4.48 -0.34
N ALA A 107 3.53 -3.53 0.58
CA ALA A 107 2.92 -2.25 0.23
C ALA A 107 3.84 -1.36 -0.64
N ILE A 108 5.15 -1.31 -0.35
CA ILE A 108 6.14 -0.59 -1.17
C ILE A 108 6.24 -1.21 -2.57
N PHE A 109 6.25 -2.55 -2.63
CA PHE A 109 6.27 -3.28 -3.88
C PHE A 109 5.01 -3.01 -4.70
N GLY A 110 3.83 -3.04 -4.05
CA GLY A 110 2.56 -2.67 -4.67
C GLY A 110 2.56 -1.24 -5.20
N HIS A 111 3.07 -0.27 -4.44
CA HIS A 111 3.19 1.12 -4.91
C HIS A 111 4.06 1.24 -6.17
N SER A 112 5.14 0.45 -6.24
CA SER A 112 6.09 0.47 -7.36
C SER A 112 5.60 -0.32 -8.58
N LYS A 113 4.87 -1.41 -8.35
CA LYS A 113 4.34 -2.36 -9.33
C LYS A 113 2.87 -2.62 -9.03
N SER A 114 2.08 -1.57 -9.27
CA SER A 114 0.63 -1.60 -9.07
C SER A 114 -0.01 -2.63 -9.99
N ILE A 115 -0.84 -3.50 -9.43
CA ILE A 115 -1.67 -4.42 -10.22
C ILE A 115 -2.82 -3.71 -10.96
N TRP A 116 -3.10 -2.45 -10.61
CA TRP A 116 -4.22 -1.69 -11.13
C TRP A 116 -3.88 -0.89 -12.40
N LEU A 117 -2.62 -0.90 -12.84
CA LEU A 117 -2.09 -0.11 -13.97
C LEU A 117 -1.32 -0.97 -14.96
#